data_AF-A0A2B8BPH6-F1
#
_entry.id   AF-A0A2B8BPH6-F1
#
_cell.length_a   1.000
_cell.length_b   1.000
_cell.length_c   1.000
_cell.angle_alpha   90.00
_cell.angle_beta   90.00
_cell.angle_gamma   90.00
#
_symmetry.space_group_name_H-M   'P 1'
#
loop_
_entity.id
_entity.type
_entity.pdbx_description
1 polymer ?
#
loop_
_entity_poly.entity_id
_entity_poly.type
_entity_poly.pdbx_seq_one_letter_code
_entity_poly.pdbx_strand_id
1 'polypeptide(L)'
;MALTGGSDVVSIDVQPARQSAHKQGFDIFIDADLDILEALGGADIGVARTAIKVMVEETCHEFLNCRLLVDVHIAPFLEEHSFANQATIWDTDAKPVMWDHLKFRSRSERIMHLALCERRLTFSPLPAIIHSAEQQFEPGFLLFHAGRVAVIELNGSSHGSKTSEQKKRRLAPFTDQGLLVYCIAHRRRLEYVQAVRFVEEILFLIERDSPEPLVEMVIDSSGSIMRDITASASRVMQGEVVPDPPEAFFKPKPMASADGASVAFIKDIHLRYRQASGLNERRFFDIEHSLIIPSDVMILGAYPNGNPGEWSPSHMASMAHYENGEHEYVDGNLPLKGVMRHFLRTTLGIDDDEVRRIPKTHLVFRRATTDTRFEACQGISLTAAVREARPFVEEMIARVSPRIIILEGRRSLDIFRPLYCPDGFTKPTEEPIKALLTGKGSAKPTEEQRALTNERGFIAFRPYEMTVTCLGQPVMVIGLGHPVYFGRLPEWQGVLEAAQRVMRGTLNIVER
;
A
#
# COMPACT_ATOMS: atom_id res chain seq x y z
N MET A 1 46.61 27.16 22.15
CA MET A 1 45.79 25.94 22.29
C MET A 1 44.61 26.06 21.36
N ALA A 2 44.67 25.38 20.22
CA ALA A 2 43.51 25.15 19.37
C ALA A 2 43.01 23.74 19.69
N LEU A 3 41.75 23.60 20.05
CA LEU A 3 41.08 22.30 20.14
C LEU A 3 40.25 22.15 18.85
N THR A 4 40.72 21.25 17.99
CA THR A 4 40.01 20.76 16.82
C THR A 4 38.92 19.79 17.28
N GLY A 5 37.67 20.03 16.84
CA GLY A 5 36.54 19.14 17.11
C GLY A 5 36.70 17.80 16.42
N GLY A 6 36.77 16.74 17.20
CA GLY A 6 36.66 15.36 16.74
C GLY A 6 35.18 14.98 16.64
N SER A 7 34.80 14.36 15.53
CA SER A 7 33.54 13.62 15.39
C SER A 7 33.69 12.29 16.14
N ASP A 8 32.82 12.02 17.11
CA ASP A 8 32.76 10.72 17.78
C ASP A 8 32.30 9.66 16.78
N VAL A 9 33.19 8.73 16.47
CA VAL A 9 32.92 7.52 15.69
C VAL A 9 32.94 6.36 16.69
N VAL A 10 31.80 5.69 16.87
CA VAL A 10 31.77 4.40 17.57
C VAL A 10 32.23 3.33 16.58
N SER A 11 33.46 2.84 16.74
CA SER A 11 33.97 1.67 16.02
C SER A 11 33.99 0.46 16.94
N ILE A 12 33.34 -0.62 16.53
CA ILE A 12 33.40 -1.92 17.23
C ILE A 12 34.63 -2.67 16.70
N ASP A 13 35.63 -2.86 17.56
CA ASP A 13 36.85 -3.63 17.24
C ASP A 13 36.73 -5.05 17.80
N VAL A 14 37.14 -6.06 17.01
CA VAL A 14 36.99 -7.48 17.36
C VAL A 14 38.37 -8.12 17.51
N GLN A 15 38.72 -8.55 18.72
CA GLN A 15 39.87 -9.41 18.94
C GLN A 15 39.55 -10.90 18.67
N PRO A 16 40.49 -11.70 18.14
CA PRO A 16 40.25 -13.10 17.83
C PRO A 16 40.19 -13.97 19.09
N ALA A 17 39.07 -14.69 19.27
CA ALA A 17 38.95 -15.74 20.28
C ALA A 17 39.61 -17.05 19.78
N ARG A 18 40.29 -17.74 20.70
CA ARG A 18 41.06 -18.97 20.46
C ARG A 18 40.19 -20.08 19.87
N GLN A 19 40.64 -20.64 18.74
CA GLN A 19 40.04 -21.80 18.06
C GLN A 19 39.90 -23.01 19.01
N SER A 20 38.69 -23.57 19.10
CA SER A 20 38.50 -24.95 19.51
C SER A 20 38.21 -25.80 18.25
N ALA A 21 38.93 -26.91 18.14
CA ALA A 21 38.84 -27.81 17.00
C ALA A 21 37.60 -28.72 17.11
N HIS A 22 36.98 -28.99 15.96
CA HIS A 22 35.89 -29.95 15.72
C HIS A 22 34.45 -29.46 15.88
N LYS A 23 34.09 -28.45 15.09
CA LYS A 23 32.97 -28.39 14.12
C LYS A 23 33.06 -27.00 13.49
N GLN A 24 32.96 -26.87 12.16
CA GLN A 24 32.77 -25.55 11.53
C GLN A 24 31.34 -25.10 11.86
N GLY A 25 31.15 -24.63 13.09
CA GLY A 25 29.96 -23.99 13.60
C GLY A 25 30.33 -22.59 14.05
N PHE A 26 29.45 -21.64 13.81
CA PHE A 26 29.66 -20.22 14.09
C PHE A 26 28.87 -19.86 15.35
N ASP A 27 29.49 -19.19 16.31
CA ASP A 27 28.81 -18.72 17.51
C ASP A 27 28.27 -17.29 17.30
N ILE A 28 27.02 -17.06 17.73
CA ILE A 28 26.37 -15.74 17.73
C ILE A 28 26.65 -15.07 19.09
N PHE A 29 27.28 -13.90 19.07
CA PHE A 29 27.38 -13.01 20.22
C PHE A 29 26.89 -11.61 19.80
N ILE A 30 25.88 -11.12 20.50
CA ILE A 30 25.45 -9.73 20.46
C ILE A 30 26.18 -9.05 21.62
N ASP A 31 27.21 -8.27 21.34
CA ASP A 31 27.87 -7.43 22.33
C ASP A 31 27.35 -6.00 22.13
N ALA A 32 26.40 -5.61 22.96
CA ALA A 32 26.00 -4.22 23.08
C ALA A 32 26.87 -3.61 24.17
N ASP A 33 27.47 -2.45 23.91
CA ASP A 33 28.34 -1.77 24.86
C ASP A 33 27.57 -1.52 26.18
N LEU A 34 27.91 -2.31 27.22
CA LEU A 34 27.17 -2.40 28.47
C LEU A 34 27.20 -1.07 29.25
N ASP A 35 28.22 -0.25 29.00
CA ASP A 35 28.42 1.05 29.62
C ASP A 35 27.35 2.07 29.19
N ILE A 36 26.77 1.92 27.99
CA ILE A 36 25.68 2.79 27.48
C ILE A 36 24.33 2.42 28.12
N LEU A 37 24.12 1.13 28.42
CA LEU A 37 22.87 0.65 29.03
C LEU A 37 22.82 0.90 30.54
N GLU A 38 23.96 0.92 31.23
CA GLU A 38 24.05 1.34 32.64
C GLU A 38 23.77 2.85 32.83
N ALA A 39 24.15 3.69 31.86
CA ALA A 39 23.87 5.13 31.90
C ALA A 39 22.38 5.48 31.75
N LEU A 40 21.54 4.55 31.27
CA LEU A 40 20.13 4.78 30.93
C LEU A 40 19.12 4.50 32.05
N GLY A 41 19.57 4.18 33.26
CA GLY A 41 18.75 4.25 34.48
C GLY A 41 17.34 3.64 34.39
N GLY A 42 17.23 2.31 34.48
CA GLY A 42 16.04 1.70 35.10
C GLY A 42 15.00 1.01 34.20
N ALA A 43 15.32 0.62 32.97
CA ALA A 43 14.57 -0.45 32.31
C ALA A 43 15.31 -1.77 32.50
N ASP A 44 14.59 -2.82 32.91
CA ASP A 44 15.15 -4.14 33.16
C ASP A 44 15.83 -4.67 31.88
N ILE A 45 17.16 -4.58 31.85
CA ILE A 45 18.04 -5.01 30.77
C ILE A 45 17.74 -6.47 30.39
N GLY A 46 17.23 -7.28 31.33
CA GLY A 46 16.75 -8.63 31.08
C GLY A 46 15.57 -8.69 30.12
N VAL A 47 14.65 -7.72 30.13
CA VAL A 47 13.44 -7.69 29.28
C VAL A 47 13.78 -7.29 27.85
N ALA A 48 14.65 -6.28 27.65
CA ALA A 48 15.11 -5.90 26.31
C ALA A 48 15.94 -7.02 25.66
N ARG A 49 16.84 -7.64 26.46
CA ARG A 49 17.62 -8.81 26.05
C ARG A 49 16.71 -9.99 25.68
N THR A 50 15.67 -10.25 26.48
CA THR A 50 14.69 -11.31 26.19
C THR A 50 13.85 -10.98 24.97
N ALA A 51 13.39 -9.75 24.77
CA ALA A 51 12.56 -9.37 23.63
C ALA A 51 13.31 -9.47 22.29
N ILE A 52 14.57 -9.02 22.24
CA ILE A 52 15.42 -9.13 21.04
C ILE A 52 15.77 -10.59 20.77
N LYS A 53 16.13 -11.34 21.83
CA LYS A 53 16.43 -12.76 21.74
C LYS A 53 15.22 -13.57 21.28
N VAL A 54 14.03 -13.32 21.84
CA VAL A 54 12.76 -13.97 21.47
C VAL A 54 12.36 -13.59 20.04
N MET A 55 12.47 -12.32 19.63
CA MET A 55 12.20 -11.93 18.24
C MET A 55 13.10 -12.66 17.24
N VAL A 56 14.39 -12.83 17.55
CA VAL A 56 15.35 -13.50 16.67
C VAL A 56 15.18 -15.02 16.73
N GLU A 57 15.00 -15.61 17.91
CA GLU A 57 14.83 -17.06 18.10
C GLU A 57 13.48 -17.56 17.55
N GLU A 58 12.37 -16.84 17.78
CA GLU A 58 11.04 -17.24 17.29
C GLU A 58 10.87 -17.02 15.77
N THR A 59 11.59 -16.07 15.17
CA THR A 59 11.48 -15.78 13.73
C THR A 59 12.51 -16.54 12.89
N CYS A 60 13.66 -16.92 13.45
CA CYS A 60 14.79 -17.52 12.72
C CYS A 60 15.10 -18.94 13.22
N HIS A 61 14.07 -19.77 13.42
CA HIS A 61 14.24 -21.05 14.11
C HIS A 61 15.19 -22.06 13.43
N GLU A 62 15.62 -21.86 12.17
CA GLU A 62 16.46 -22.86 11.48
C GLU A 62 17.57 -22.35 10.53
N PHE A 63 17.77 -21.03 10.28
CA PHE A 63 18.46 -20.65 9.03
C PHE A 63 19.67 -19.71 9.05
N LEU A 64 20.22 -19.19 10.15
CA LEU A 64 21.34 -18.24 10.04
C LEU A 64 22.46 -18.40 11.07
N ASN A 65 23.66 -18.64 10.55
CA ASN A 65 24.95 -18.51 11.22
C ASN A 65 25.66 -17.23 10.71
N CYS A 66 25.11 -16.05 11.01
CA CYS A 66 25.67 -14.76 10.61
C CYS A 66 25.82 -13.82 11.82
N ARG A 67 26.92 -13.05 11.86
CA ARG A 67 27.02 -11.88 12.75
C ARG A 67 26.21 -10.75 12.11
N LEU A 68 25.05 -10.47 12.69
CA LEU A 68 24.25 -9.31 12.33
C LEU A 68 24.49 -8.19 13.33
N LEU A 69 25.00 -7.05 12.85
CA LEU A 69 24.87 -5.78 13.57
C LEU A 69 23.41 -5.33 13.40
N VAL A 70 22.56 -5.72 14.35
CA VAL A 70 21.18 -5.21 14.45
C VAL A 70 21.23 -3.91 15.24
N ASP A 71 21.00 -2.79 14.58
CA ASP A 71 20.75 -1.53 15.27
C ASP A 71 19.29 -1.55 15.76
N VAL A 72 19.10 -1.66 17.08
CA VAL A 72 17.76 -1.72 17.69
C VAL A 72 17.29 -0.28 17.93
N HIS A 73 16.11 0.04 17.41
CA HIS A 73 15.52 1.37 17.50
C HIS A 73 15.23 1.77 18.97
N ILE A 74 16.10 2.59 19.58
CA ILE A 74 15.87 3.22 20.90
C ILE A 74 15.47 4.69 20.67
N ALA A 75 14.19 4.92 20.41
CA ALA A 75 13.65 6.20 19.95
C ALA A 75 13.94 7.47 20.79
N PRO A 76 14.16 7.43 22.12
CA PRO A 76 14.43 8.65 22.90
C PRO A 76 15.86 9.21 22.79
N PHE A 77 16.84 8.44 22.31
CA PHE A 77 18.26 8.84 22.31
C PHE A 77 18.74 9.41 20.95
N LEU A 78 17.90 9.33 19.91
CA LEU A 78 18.28 9.61 18.52
C LEU A 78 18.26 11.10 18.13
N GLU A 79 17.75 12.01 18.98
CA GLU A 79 17.61 13.43 18.62
C GLU A 79 18.95 14.20 18.57
N GLU A 80 20.00 13.71 19.24
CA GLU A 80 21.30 14.43 19.36
C GLU A 80 22.48 13.78 18.61
N HIS A 81 22.33 12.55 18.09
CA HIS A 81 23.44 11.80 17.50
C HIS A 81 23.12 11.28 16.10
N SER A 82 24.07 11.39 15.16
CA SER A 82 23.97 10.76 13.84
C SER A 82 24.59 9.36 13.91
N PHE A 83 23.79 8.32 13.70
CA PHE A 83 24.27 6.94 13.65
C PHE A 83 24.66 6.57 12.23
N ALA A 84 25.78 5.86 12.08
CA ALA A 84 26.21 5.34 10.78
C ALA A 84 25.67 3.92 10.62
N ASN A 85 24.55 3.77 9.91
CA ASN A 85 24.04 2.47 9.45
C ASN A 85 24.83 1.93 8.24
N GLN A 86 26.05 2.41 8.01
CA GLN A 86 26.93 2.03 6.90
C GLN A 86 28.26 1.61 7.51
N ALA A 87 28.85 0.52 7.01
CA ALA A 87 30.25 0.28 7.29
C ALA A 87 31.10 1.21 6.43
N THR A 88 32.21 1.69 6.98
CA THR A 88 33.20 2.58 6.35
C THR A 88 33.89 2.02 5.09
N ILE A 89 33.36 0.95 4.49
CA ILE A 89 33.94 0.20 3.38
C ILE A 89 34.00 1.03 2.10
N TRP A 90 33.04 1.94 1.90
CA TRP A 90 32.93 2.73 0.69
C TRP A 90 33.05 4.21 1.02
N ASP A 91 34.28 4.72 0.98
CA ASP A 91 34.54 6.15 0.86
C ASP A 91 34.16 6.56 -0.56
N THR A 92 32.85 6.68 -0.81
CA THR A 92 32.37 7.24 -2.06
C THR A 92 32.42 8.76 -1.94
N ASP A 93 33.04 9.46 -2.90
CA ASP A 93 33.01 10.93 -3.01
C ASP A 93 31.58 11.53 -3.03
N ALA A 94 30.55 10.69 -3.15
CA ALA A 94 29.16 11.09 -3.10
C ALA A 94 28.73 11.41 -1.67
N LYS A 95 28.25 12.65 -1.45
CA LYS A 95 27.66 13.06 -0.17
C LYS A 95 26.47 12.15 0.18
N PRO A 96 26.46 11.49 1.36
CA PRO A 96 25.36 10.61 1.76
C PRO A 96 24.05 11.40 1.87
N VAL A 97 22.94 10.72 1.60
CA VAL A 97 21.59 11.28 1.80
C VAL A 97 21.18 10.98 3.25
N MET A 98 21.20 12.01 4.10
CA MET A 98 20.68 11.89 5.46
C MET A 98 19.15 11.86 5.46
N TRP A 99 18.56 10.91 6.18
CA TRP A 99 17.12 10.86 6.41
C TRP A 99 16.82 10.04 7.66
N ASP A 100 16.01 10.61 8.57
CA ASP A 100 15.60 9.94 9.81
C ASP A 100 16.80 9.40 10.61
N HIS A 101 17.83 10.24 10.78
CA HIS A 101 19.09 9.91 11.46
C HIS A 101 19.94 8.80 10.79
N LEU A 102 19.49 8.25 9.66
CA LEU A 102 20.21 7.24 8.86
C LEU A 102 20.92 7.88 7.66
N LYS A 103 21.99 7.23 7.23
CA LYS A 103 22.78 7.53 6.03
C LYS A 103 22.39 6.59 4.89
N PHE A 104 21.98 7.14 3.76
CA PHE A 104 21.74 6.38 2.53
C PHE A 104 22.77 6.73 1.45
N ARG A 105 23.22 5.74 0.68
CA ARG A 105 24.15 5.92 -0.45
C ARG A 105 23.45 6.56 -1.65
N SER A 106 22.13 6.41 -1.74
CA SER A 106 21.33 7.04 -2.81
C SER A 106 19.93 7.44 -2.38
N ARG A 107 19.31 8.34 -3.15
CA ARG A 107 17.88 8.66 -2.98
C ARG A 107 16.97 7.47 -3.25
N SER A 108 17.38 6.52 -4.10
CA SER A 108 16.60 5.29 -4.34
C SER A 108 16.52 4.43 -3.07
N GLU A 109 17.62 4.28 -2.33
CA GLU A 109 17.62 3.57 -1.05
C GLU A 109 16.71 4.27 -0.04
N ARG A 110 16.80 5.60 0.10
CA ARG A 110 15.87 6.34 0.97
C ARG A 110 14.40 6.10 0.58
N ILE A 111 14.10 6.06 -0.72
CA ILE A 111 12.74 5.84 -1.21
C ILE A 111 12.28 4.41 -0.91
N MET A 112 13.15 3.41 -1.05
CA MET A 112 12.86 2.04 -0.66
C MET A 112 12.64 1.90 0.85
N HIS A 113 13.50 2.53 1.66
CA HIS A 113 13.32 2.62 3.12
C HIS A 113 11.93 3.13 3.49
N LEU A 114 11.50 4.25 2.89
CA LEU A 114 10.16 4.80 3.12
C LEU A 114 9.05 3.81 2.75
N ALA A 115 9.19 3.09 1.63
CA ALA A 115 8.21 2.09 1.22
C ALA A 115 8.14 0.91 2.21
N LEU A 116 9.28 0.43 2.70
CA LEU A 116 9.36 -0.63 3.72
C LEU A 116 8.76 -0.16 5.06
N CYS A 117 9.05 1.07 5.49
CA CYS A 117 8.46 1.68 6.68
C CYS A 117 6.94 1.84 6.56
N GLU A 118 6.42 2.29 5.41
CA GLU A 118 4.98 2.43 5.19
C GLU A 118 4.26 1.08 5.34
N ARG A 119 4.92 -0.01 4.94
CA ARG A 119 4.43 -1.38 5.09
C ARG A 119 4.68 -1.99 6.47
N ARG A 120 5.29 -1.25 7.39
CA ARG A 120 5.62 -1.71 8.76
C ARG A 120 6.38 -3.03 8.77
N LEU A 121 7.25 -3.21 7.79
CA LEU A 121 8.08 -4.41 7.70
C LEU A 121 9.24 -4.30 8.67
N THR A 122 9.70 -5.45 9.15
CA THR A 122 10.95 -5.54 9.91
C THR A 122 12.10 -5.65 8.92
N PHE A 123 13.02 -4.69 8.92
CA PHE A 123 14.15 -4.68 8.00
C PHE A 123 15.36 -3.97 8.60
N SER A 124 16.55 -4.23 8.04
CA SER A 124 17.79 -3.51 8.35
C SER A 124 18.31 -2.79 7.08
N PRO A 125 18.47 -1.45 7.10
CA PRO A 125 18.99 -0.70 5.97
C PRO A 125 20.52 -0.66 5.97
N LEU A 126 21.13 -1.03 4.83
CA LEU A 126 22.58 -1.04 4.61
C LEU A 126 23.41 -1.84 5.64
N PRO A 127 22.98 -3.05 6.03
CA PRO A 127 23.72 -3.80 7.04
C PRO A 127 25.10 -4.20 6.53
N ALA A 128 26.10 -4.09 7.40
CA ALA A 128 27.42 -4.63 7.13
C ALA A 128 27.47 -6.10 7.55
N ILE A 129 27.71 -6.99 6.59
CA ILE A 129 27.72 -8.43 6.80
C ILE A 129 29.14 -8.94 6.53
N ILE A 130 29.78 -9.47 7.57
CA ILE A 130 31.12 -10.06 7.47
C ILE A 130 30.93 -11.57 7.28
N HIS A 131 31.25 -12.06 6.08
CA HIS A 131 31.16 -13.49 5.76
C HIS A 131 32.47 -14.23 6.04
N SER A 132 33.61 -13.57 5.81
CA SER A 132 34.94 -14.04 6.18
C SER A 132 35.84 -12.85 6.51
N ALA A 133 37.05 -13.12 7.03
CA ALA A 133 38.03 -12.06 7.30
C ALA A 133 38.36 -11.21 6.06
N GLU A 134 38.17 -11.76 4.86
CA GLU A 134 38.49 -11.11 3.59
C GLU A 134 37.24 -10.70 2.81
N GLN A 135 36.03 -11.07 3.26
CA GLN A 135 34.80 -10.89 2.52
C GLN A 135 33.72 -10.21 3.36
N GLN A 136 33.42 -8.97 2.99
CA GLN A 136 32.38 -8.15 3.57
C GLN A 136 31.35 -7.75 2.51
N PHE A 137 30.09 -7.73 2.91
CA PHE A 137 28.95 -7.34 2.09
C PHE A 137 28.20 -6.19 2.73
N GLU A 138 27.62 -5.35 1.90
CA GLU A 138 26.74 -4.26 2.33
C GLU A 138 25.54 -4.19 1.37
N PRO A 139 24.58 -5.13 1.49
CA PRO A 139 23.38 -5.10 0.68
C PRO A 139 22.57 -3.83 0.94
N GLY A 140 21.70 -3.47 -0.01
CA GLY A 140 20.76 -2.36 0.18
C GLY A 140 19.92 -2.50 1.47
N PHE A 141 19.25 -3.64 1.63
CA PHE A 141 18.42 -3.96 2.79
C PHE A 141 18.44 -5.46 3.10
N LEU A 142 18.23 -5.81 4.36
CA LEU A 142 17.75 -7.14 4.77
C LEU A 142 16.30 -7.01 5.24
N LEU A 143 15.39 -7.77 4.65
CA LEU A 143 13.98 -7.83 4.99
C LEU A 143 13.67 -9.13 5.74
N PHE A 144 12.93 -9.03 6.84
CA PHE A 144 12.48 -10.15 7.67
C PHE A 144 10.95 -10.25 7.54
N HIS A 145 10.46 -11.32 6.91
CA HIS A 145 9.02 -11.51 6.68
C HIS A 145 8.67 -13.00 6.63
N ALA A 146 7.54 -13.39 7.25
CA ALA A 146 7.04 -14.77 7.24
C ALA A 146 8.08 -15.85 7.61
N GLY A 147 8.93 -15.58 8.61
CA GLY A 147 9.99 -16.51 9.06
C GLY A 147 11.17 -16.63 8.07
N ARG A 148 11.27 -15.71 7.10
CA ARG A 148 12.32 -15.71 6.07
C ARG A 148 13.10 -14.41 6.08
N VAL A 149 14.33 -14.50 5.59
CA VAL A 149 15.21 -13.36 5.38
C VAL A 149 15.48 -13.19 3.89
N ALA A 150 15.26 -11.97 3.42
CA ALA A 150 15.46 -11.58 2.04
C ALA A 150 16.48 -10.44 1.94
N VAL A 151 17.45 -10.58 1.04
CA VAL A 151 18.41 -9.55 0.67
C VAL A 151 17.82 -8.71 -0.46
N ILE A 152 17.73 -7.40 -0.30
CA ILE A 152 17.26 -6.48 -1.34
C ILE A 152 18.43 -5.62 -1.81
N GLU A 153 18.81 -5.76 -3.08
CA GLU A 153 19.89 -5.00 -3.69
C GLU A 153 19.34 -4.00 -4.71
N LEU A 154 19.59 -2.70 -4.49
CA LEU A 154 19.19 -1.64 -5.43
C LEU A 154 20.32 -1.33 -6.41
N ASN A 155 20.12 -1.69 -7.68
CA ASN A 155 21.06 -1.44 -8.75
C ASN A 155 20.67 -0.19 -9.55
N GLY A 156 21.30 0.94 -9.23
CA GLY A 156 21.15 2.17 -9.98
C GLY A 156 21.96 2.22 -11.28
N SER A 157 21.73 3.27 -12.08
CA SER A 157 22.38 3.51 -13.37
C SER A 157 23.91 3.62 -13.29
N SER A 158 24.46 3.99 -12.13
CA SER A 158 25.91 4.07 -11.87
C SER A 158 26.57 2.71 -11.59
N HIS A 159 25.80 1.64 -11.37
CA HIS A 159 26.33 0.28 -11.14
C HIS A 159 26.48 -0.54 -12.44
N GLY A 160 26.43 0.13 -13.61
CA GLY A 160 26.46 -0.50 -14.92
C GLY A 160 27.78 -1.18 -15.34
N SER A 161 28.83 -1.14 -14.51
CA SER A 161 30.12 -1.78 -14.84
C SER A 161 30.19 -3.26 -14.46
N LYS A 162 29.32 -3.75 -13.56
CA LYS A 162 29.32 -5.16 -13.15
C LYS A 162 28.38 -5.99 -14.00
N THR A 163 28.90 -7.03 -14.63
CA THR A 163 28.12 -8.03 -15.38
C THR A 163 27.16 -8.78 -14.45
N SER A 164 26.07 -9.34 -14.99
CA SER A 164 25.14 -10.17 -14.19
C SER A 164 25.84 -11.33 -13.51
N GLU A 165 26.88 -11.92 -14.13
CA GLU A 165 27.71 -12.95 -13.49
C GLU A 165 28.48 -12.45 -12.27
N GLN A 166 29.06 -11.24 -12.33
CA GLN A 166 29.76 -10.66 -11.19
C GLN A 166 28.81 -10.36 -10.02
N LYS A 167 27.58 -9.94 -10.31
CA LYS A 167 26.54 -9.75 -9.30
C LYS A 167 26.13 -11.08 -8.66
N LYS A 168 25.88 -12.11 -9.48
CA LYS A 168 25.61 -13.47 -9.02
C LYS A 168 26.72 -13.99 -8.11
N ARG A 169 27.99 -13.90 -8.54
CA ARG A 169 29.15 -14.33 -7.71
C ARG A 169 29.26 -13.54 -6.40
N ARG A 170 28.99 -12.23 -6.43
CA ARG A 170 28.98 -11.42 -5.20
C ARG A 170 27.88 -11.85 -4.24
N LEU A 171 26.71 -12.20 -4.74
CA LEU A 171 25.54 -12.53 -3.90
C LEU A 171 25.41 -14.04 -3.62
N ALA A 172 26.23 -14.87 -4.26
CA ALA A 172 26.24 -16.32 -4.12
C ALA A 172 26.29 -16.77 -2.65
N PRO A 173 27.10 -16.16 -1.76
CA PRO A 173 27.12 -16.59 -0.36
C PRO A 173 25.79 -16.44 0.39
N PHE A 174 24.89 -15.54 -0.06
CA PHE A 174 23.54 -15.45 0.50
C PHE A 174 22.65 -16.57 -0.06
N THR A 175 22.65 -16.75 -1.38
CA THR A 175 21.82 -17.77 -2.03
C THR A 175 22.23 -19.19 -1.64
N ASP A 176 23.52 -19.44 -1.45
CA ASP A 176 24.08 -20.73 -1.03
C ASP A 176 23.66 -21.09 0.41
N GLN A 177 23.29 -20.08 1.21
CA GLN A 177 22.72 -20.24 2.55
C GLN A 177 21.19 -20.29 2.55
N GLY A 178 20.56 -20.36 1.38
CA GLY A 178 19.10 -20.42 1.24
C GLY A 178 18.38 -19.09 1.43
N LEU A 179 19.11 -17.96 1.46
CA LEU A 179 18.48 -16.64 1.52
C LEU A 179 17.92 -16.25 0.17
N LEU A 180 16.76 -15.59 0.20
CA LEU A 180 16.15 -15.00 -0.99
C LEU A 180 16.88 -13.70 -1.33
N VAL A 181 17.23 -13.51 -2.58
CA VAL A 181 17.97 -12.32 -3.05
C VAL A 181 17.19 -11.65 -4.17
N TYR A 182 16.78 -10.41 -3.95
CA TYR A 182 16.04 -9.59 -4.89
C TYR A 182 16.92 -8.47 -5.41
N CYS A 183 17.30 -8.55 -6.68
CA CYS A 183 18.08 -7.52 -7.36
C CYS A 183 17.15 -6.58 -8.13
N ILE A 184 16.97 -5.36 -7.65
CA ILE A 184 16.11 -4.36 -8.29
C ILE A 184 16.94 -3.46 -9.19
N ALA A 185 16.80 -3.60 -10.50
CA ALA A 185 17.45 -2.72 -11.45
C ALA A 185 16.54 -1.52 -11.78
N HIS A 186 17.06 -0.30 -11.58
CA HIS A 186 16.35 0.92 -11.94
C HIS A 186 17.19 1.78 -12.90
N ARG A 187 16.70 1.99 -14.12
CA ARG A 187 17.41 2.75 -15.17
C ARG A 187 17.49 4.25 -14.89
N ARG A 188 16.56 4.78 -14.10
CA ARG A 188 16.44 6.19 -13.70
C ARG A 188 16.36 6.28 -12.18
N ARG A 189 15.93 7.43 -11.63
CA ARG A 189 15.55 7.52 -10.23
C ARG A 189 14.41 6.52 -9.93
N LEU A 190 14.55 5.77 -8.84
CA LEU A 190 13.45 4.97 -8.29
C LEU A 190 12.41 5.91 -7.68
N GLU A 191 11.18 5.89 -8.18
CA GLU A 191 10.07 6.67 -7.62
C GLU A 191 9.34 5.92 -6.50
N TYR A 192 8.64 6.65 -5.63
CA TYR A 192 7.99 6.05 -4.46
C TYR A 192 6.99 4.95 -4.80
N VAL A 193 6.12 5.20 -5.78
CA VAL A 193 5.12 4.22 -6.25
C VAL A 193 5.80 2.94 -6.79
N GLN A 194 6.97 3.08 -7.41
CA GLN A 194 7.75 1.96 -7.92
C GLN A 194 8.33 1.13 -6.77
N ALA A 195 8.90 1.79 -5.75
CA ALA A 195 9.40 1.12 -4.56
C ALA A 195 8.29 0.34 -3.83
N VAL A 196 7.10 0.94 -3.64
CA VAL A 196 5.95 0.24 -3.05
C VAL A 196 5.58 -1.01 -3.85
N ARG A 197 5.54 -0.93 -5.18
CA ARG A 197 5.25 -2.09 -6.03
C ARG A 197 6.32 -3.19 -5.89
N PHE A 198 7.59 -2.82 -5.82
CA PHE A 198 8.66 -3.79 -5.58
C PHE A 198 8.53 -4.47 -4.22
N VAL A 199 8.20 -3.71 -3.17
CA VAL A 199 7.96 -4.28 -1.83
C VAL A 199 6.81 -5.29 -1.88
N GLU A 200 5.68 -4.95 -2.50
CA GLU A 200 4.54 -5.89 -2.61
C GLU A 200 4.91 -7.17 -3.34
N GLU A 201 5.65 -7.03 -4.44
CA GLU A 201 6.06 -8.16 -5.25
C GLU A 201 7.06 -9.05 -4.50
N ILE A 202 7.97 -8.46 -3.72
CA ILE A 202 8.89 -9.19 -2.84
C ILE A 202 8.11 -9.96 -1.76
N LEU A 203 7.15 -9.31 -1.09
CA LEU A 203 6.32 -9.97 -0.07
C LEU A 203 5.54 -11.14 -0.67
N PHE A 204 4.92 -10.94 -1.83
CA PHE A 204 4.22 -12.00 -2.56
C PHE A 204 5.12 -13.18 -2.89
N LEU A 205 6.37 -12.93 -3.29
CA LEU A 205 7.35 -13.98 -3.61
C LEU A 205 7.84 -14.73 -2.37
N ILE A 206 8.04 -14.02 -1.25
CA ILE A 206 8.39 -14.62 0.04
C ILE A 206 7.26 -15.55 0.51
N GLU A 207 6.00 -15.11 0.42
CA GLU A 207 4.82 -15.86 0.89
C GLU A 207 4.48 -17.07 0.04
N ARG A 208 4.76 -17.03 -1.27
CA ARG A 208 4.48 -18.14 -2.19
C ARG A 208 5.48 -19.28 -2.14
N ASP A 209 6.47 -19.20 -1.26
CA ASP A 209 7.58 -20.14 -1.20
C ASP A 209 8.22 -20.37 -2.58
N SER A 210 8.50 -19.28 -3.30
CA SER A 210 9.14 -19.41 -4.60
C SER A 210 10.53 -20.03 -4.43
N PRO A 211 10.83 -21.15 -5.12
CA PRO A 211 12.09 -21.87 -4.93
C PRO A 211 13.29 -21.14 -5.56
N GLU A 212 13.11 -19.96 -6.12
CA GLU A 212 14.18 -19.22 -6.80
C GLU A 212 14.92 -18.29 -5.82
N PRO A 213 16.18 -18.61 -5.47
CA PRO A 213 16.92 -17.84 -4.47
C PRO A 213 17.43 -16.49 -4.99
N LEU A 214 17.39 -16.25 -6.31
CA LEU A 214 17.79 -14.99 -6.92
C LEU A 214 16.79 -14.55 -7.98
N VAL A 215 16.14 -13.40 -7.75
CA VAL A 215 15.18 -12.80 -8.68
C VAL A 215 15.68 -11.42 -9.10
N GLU A 216 15.91 -11.23 -10.39
CA GLU A 216 16.13 -9.90 -10.97
C GLU A 216 14.79 -9.25 -11.33
N MET A 217 14.57 -8.05 -10.80
CA MET A 217 13.34 -7.29 -10.99
C MET A 217 13.67 -5.98 -11.71
N VAL A 218 12.96 -5.70 -12.80
CA VAL A 218 13.17 -4.51 -13.63
C VAL A 218 11.83 -3.83 -13.87
N ILE A 219 11.80 -2.50 -13.90
CA ILE A 219 10.63 -1.77 -14.41
C ILE A 219 10.82 -1.53 -15.90
N ASP A 220 9.88 -2.03 -16.69
CA ASP A 220 9.85 -1.78 -18.12
C ASP A 220 9.42 -0.33 -18.46
N SER A 221 9.34 0.00 -19.75
CA SER A 221 8.86 1.32 -20.17
C SER A 221 7.39 1.59 -19.85
N SER A 222 6.59 0.57 -19.53
CA SER A 222 5.18 0.69 -19.16
C SER A 222 4.97 0.94 -17.66
N GLY A 223 6.02 0.80 -16.85
CA GLY A 223 5.92 0.88 -15.40
C GLY A 223 5.58 -0.45 -14.74
N SER A 224 5.54 -1.55 -15.50
CA SER A 224 5.28 -2.90 -15.02
C SER A 224 6.57 -3.53 -14.50
N ILE A 225 6.46 -4.33 -13.44
CA ILE A 225 7.59 -5.11 -12.92
C ILE A 225 7.74 -6.34 -13.80
N MET A 226 8.84 -6.38 -14.55
CA MET A 226 9.30 -7.56 -15.28
C MET A 226 10.24 -8.36 -14.38
N ARG A 227 9.95 -9.65 -14.24
CA ARG A 227 10.86 -10.62 -13.63
C ARG A 227 11.74 -11.17 -14.74
N ASP A 228 13.06 -11.00 -14.62
CA ASP A 228 13.97 -11.70 -15.51
C ASP A 228 14.30 -13.06 -14.91
N ILE A 229 13.49 -14.07 -15.27
CA ILE A 229 13.62 -15.46 -14.81
C ILE A 229 14.69 -16.21 -15.66
N THR A 230 15.31 -15.56 -16.65
CA THR A 230 16.19 -16.24 -17.63
C THR A 230 17.49 -16.80 -17.03
N ALA A 231 17.72 -16.62 -15.73
CA ALA A 231 18.86 -17.18 -15.01
C ALA A 231 18.67 -18.60 -14.44
N SER A 232 17.43 -19.08 -14.23
CA SER A 232 17.17 -20.26 -13.38
C SER A 232 16.34 -21.38 -14.03
N ALA A 233 15.85 -21.18 -15.25
CA ALA A 233 14.94 -22.10 -15.95
C ALA A 233 15.59 -23.39 -16.51
N SER A 234 16.46 -24.06 -15.72
CA SER A 234 17.02 -25.38 -16.06
C SER A 234 16.74 -26.49 -15.03
N ARG A 235 15.99 -26.25 -13.96
CA ARG A 235 15.54 -27.34 -13.07
C ARG A 235 14.12 -27.10 -12.55
N VAL A 236 13.38 -28.20 -12.40
CA VAL A 236 12.02 -28.35 -11.87
C VAL A 236 10.91 -28.28 -12.94
N MET A 237 10.76 -29.40 -13.65
CA MET A 237 9.50 -29.86 -14.24
C MET A 237 9.19 -31.22 -13.62
N GLN A 238 8.45 -31.26 -12.52
CA GLN A 238 7.66 -32.43 -12.13
C GLN A 238 6.33 -31.94 -11.59
N GLY A 239 5.26 -32.36 -12.27
CA GLY A 239 3.92 -31.82 -12.10
C GLY A 239 3.26 -32.27 -10.80
N GLU A 240 2.62 -31.32 -10.15
CA GLU A 240 1.54 -31.58 -9.22
C GLU A 240 0.26 -30.91 -9.74
N VAL A 241 -0.81 -31.69 -9.76
CA VAL A 241 -2.14 -31.27 -10.18
C VAL A 241 -2.75 -30.49 -9.01
N VAL A 242 -2.92 -29.19 -9.20
CA VAL A 242 -3.67 -28.33 -8.28
C VAL A 242 -5.16 -28.66 -8.43
N PRO A 243 -5.91 -28.93 -7.33
CA PRO A 243 -7.34 -29.17 -7.42
C PRO A 243 -8.08 -27.91 -7.89
N ASP A 244 -9.08 -28.10 -8.75
CA ASP A 244 -9.89 -27.01 -9.29
C ASP A 244 -10.54 -26.20 -8.15
N PRO A 245 -10.52 -24.86 -8.22
CA PRO A 245 -11.21 -24.03 -7.25
C PRO A 245 -12.73 -24.28 -7.32
N PRO A 246 -13.44 -24.17 -6.19
CA PRO A 246 -14.88 -24.43 -6.14
C PRO A 246 -15.64 -23.48 -7.09
N GLU A 247 -16.62 -24.01 -7.83
CA GLU A 247 -17.42 -23.28 -8.81
C GLU A 247 -17.84 -21.89 -8.31
N ALA A 248 -17.49 -20.85 -9.08
CA ALA A 248 -17.84 -19.46 -8.82
C ALA A 248 -19.36 -19.25 -8.82
N PHE A 249 -19.89 -18.57 -7.80
CA PHE A 249 -21.34 -18.39 -7.61
C PHE A 249 -21.94 -17.32 -8.52
N PHE A 250 -21.15 -16.33 -8.92
CA PHE A 250 -21.43 -15.64 -10.16
C PHE A 250 -21.18 -16.65 -11.26
N LYS A 251 -22.24 -17.21 -11.85
CA LYS A 251 -22.12 -17.69 -13.22
C LYS A 251 -21.57 -16.49 -13.99
N PRO A 252 -20.29 -16.52 -14.42
CA PRO A 252 -19.78 -15.40 -15.16
C PRO A 252 -20.65 -15.39 -16.39
N LYS A 253 -21.49 -14.35 -16.56
CA LYS A 253 -21.69 -13.91 -17.93
C LYS A 253 -20.26 -13.75 -18.46
N PRO A 254 -19.87 -14.40 -19.57
CA PRO A 254 -18.57 -14.13 -20.16
C PRO A 254 -18.40 -12.61 -20.18
N MET A 255 -17.18 -12.10 -19.95
CA MET A 255 -16.89 -10.69 -20.19
C MET A 255 -17.33 -10.41 -21.63
N ALA A 256 -18.57 -9.97 -21.80
CA ALA A 256 -19.01 -9.36 -23.01
C ALA A 256 -18.08 -8.15 -23.06
N SER A 257 -17.21 -8.12 -24.08
CA SER A 257 -16.54 -6.91 -24.51
C SER A 257 -17.48 -5.74 -24.23
N ALA A 258 -17.00 -4.72 -23.50
CA ALA A 258 -17.79 -3.60 -23.03
C ALA A 258 -18.92 -3.31 -24.03
N ASP A 259 -20.18 -3.56 -23.63
CA ASP A 259 -21.24 -3.49 -24.61
C ASP A 259 -21.21 -2.08 -25.23
N GLY A 260 -21.32 -1.98 -26.55
CA GLY A 260 -21.17 -0.71 -27.24
C GLY A 260 -22.17 0.35 -26.74
N ALA A 261 -23.29 -0.07 -26.14
CA ALA A 261 -24.29 0.83 -25.58
C ALA A 261 -23.84 1.46 -24.25
N SER A 262 -23.06 0.76 -23.42
CA SER A 262 -22.53 1.27 -22.16
C SER A 262 -21.41 2.28 -22.39
N VAL A 263 -20.53 2.03 -23.37
CA VAL A 263 -19.53 3.02 -23.80
C VAL A 263 -20.23 4.24 -24.43
N ALA A 264 -21.23 4.03 -25.28
CA ALA A 264 -22.00 5.13 -25.89
C ALA A 264 -22.73 5.98 -24.84
N PHE A 265 -23.31 5.33 -23.82
CA PHE A 265 -23.98 6.01 -22.71
C PHE A 265 -23.02 6.94 -21.95
N ILE A 266 -21.83 6.46 -21.59
CA ILE A 266 -20.84 7.29 -20.89
C ILE A 266 -20.38 8.45 -21.76
N LYS A 267 -20.12 8.21 -23.06
CA LYS A 267 -19.74 9.27 -24.01
C LYS A 267 -20.82 10.35 -24.11
N ASP A 268 -22.10 9.97 -24.11
CA ASP A 268 -23.23 10.90 -24.09
C ASP A 268 -23.30 11.71 -22.79
N ILE A 269 -23.17 11.06 -21.62
CA ILE A 269 -23.11 11.77 -20.32
C ILE A 269 -21.97 12.79 -20.30
N HIS A 270 -20.79 12.41 -20.78
CA HIS A 270 -19.65 13.33 -20.90
C HIS A 270 -19.98 14.55 -21.75
N LEU A 271 -20.55 14.33 -22.94
CA LEU A 271 -20.88 15.42 -23.85
C LEU A 271 -21.87 16.39 -23.20
N ARG A 272 -22.97 15.87 -22.63
CA ARG A 272 -24.00 16.69 -21.98
C ARG A 272 -23.49 17.40 -20.72
N TYR A 273 -22.66 16.73 -19.92
CA TYR A 273 -22.07 17.35 -18.73
C TYR A 273 -21.11 18.48 -19.09
N ARG A 274 -20.27 18.30 -20.12
CA ARG A 274 -19.39 19.38 -20.62
C ARG A 274 -20.18 20.59 -21.11
N GLN A 275 -21.28 20.34 -21.83
CA GLN A 275 -22.18 21.41 -22.26
C GLN A 275 -22.82 22.14 -21.08
N ALA A 276 -23.27 21.42 -20.06
CA ALA A 276 -23.90 22.00 -18.87
C ALA A 276 -22.92 22.76 -17.96
N SER A 277 -21.72 22.23 -17.76
CA SER A 277 -20.72 22.76 -16.82
C SER A 277 -19.80 23.82 -17.43
N GLY A 278 -19.71 23.87 -18.76
CA GLY A 278 -18.73 24.68 -19.51
C GLY A 278 -17.30 24.15 -19.42
N LEU A 279 -17.05 23.02 -18.76
CA LEU A 279 -15.73 22.43 -18.63
C LEU A 279 -15.36 21.62 -19.89
N ASN A 280 -14.17 21.87 -20.43
CA ASN A 280 -13.70 21.19 -21.64
C ASN A 280 -12.49 20.28 -21.42
N GLU A 281 -11.80 20.43 -20.30
CA GLU A 281 -10.58 19.67 -20.02
C GLU A 281 -10.77 18.72 -18.83
N ARG A 282 -10.36 17.46 -19.01
CA ARG A 282 -10.47 16.37 -18.02
C ARG A 282 -9.68 16.62 -16.73
N ARG A 283 -8.72 17.54 -16.73
CA ARG A 283 -8.06 17.95 -15.48
C ARG A 283 -9.01 18.61 -14.47
N PHE A 284 -10.10 19.23 -14.94
CA PHE A 284 -11.07 19.91 -14.09
C PHE A 284 -12.23 19.03 -13.62
N PHE A 285 -12.48 17.89 -14.28
CA PHE A 285 -13.57 17.01 -13.94
C PHE A 285 -13.29 15.53 -14.23
N ASP A 286 -13.95 14.65 -13.51
CA ASP A 286 -13.97 13.20 -13.74
C ASP A 286 -15.37 12.68 -13.45
N ILE A 287 -15.91 11.89 -14.36
CA ILE A 287 -17.29 11.40 -14.26
C ILE A 287 -17.25 9.95 -13.79
N GLU A 288 -16.66 9.06 -14.57
CA GLU A 288 -16.63 7.61 -14.33
C GLU A 288 -15.24 7.10 -13.92
N HIS A 289 -15.24 6.05 -13.10
CA HIS A 289 -14.05 5.34 -12.64
C HIS A 289 -14.07 3.85 -13.01
N SER A 290 -15.10 3.44 -13.74
CA SER A 290 -15.33 2.15 -14.38
C SER A 290 -16.50 2.26 -15.37
N LEU A 291 -16.88 1.18 -16.04
CA LEU A 291 -18.07 1.15 -16.90
C LEU A 291 -19.37 1.29 -16.09
N ILE A 292 -20.33 2.05 -16.62
CA ILE A 292 -21.68 2.21 -16.05
C ILE A 292 -22.61 1.18 -16.69
N ILE A 293 -22.62 -0.01 -16.10
CA ILE A 293 -23.40 -1.17 -16.52
C ILE A 293 -24.40 -1.59 -15.43
N PRO A 294 -25.47 -2.33 -15.75
CA PRO A 294 -26.33 -2.94 -14.74
C PRO A 294 -25.53 -3.80 -13.76
N SER A 295 -25.71 -3.56 -12.46
CA SER A 295 -24.98 -4.27 -11.40
C SER A 295 -25.73 -4.17 -10.07
N ASP A 296 -25.66 -5.22 -9.25
CA ASP A 296 -26.28 -5.22 -7.93
C ASP A 296 -25.61 -4.25 -6.95
N VAL A 297 -24.35 -3.90 -7.18
CA VAL A 297 -23.54 -3.03 -6.32
C VAL A 297 -23.06 -1.84 -7.12
N MET A 298 -23.18 -0.63 -6.56
CA MET A 298 -22.62 0.61 -7.10
C MET A 298 -21.80 1.34 -6.04
N ILE A 299 -20.74 2.02 -6.45
CA ILE A 299 -19.86 2.78 -5.55
C ILE A 299 -19.89 4.26 -5.93
N LEU A 300 -20.13 5.13 -4.94
CA LEU A 300 -20.20 6.58 -5.12
C LEU A 300 -19.19 7.26 -4.18
N GLY A 301 -18.21 7.94 -4.76
CA GLY A 301 -17.37 8.89 -4.03
C GLY A 301 -17.99 10.28 -3.96
N ALA A 302 -17.38 11.19 -3.19
CA ALA A 302 -17.87 12.56 -3.06
C ALA A 302 -17.56 13.39 -4.30
N TYR A 303 -16.28 13.50 -4.65
CA TYR A 303 -15.75 14.15 -5.85
C TYR A 303 -14.34 13.64 -6.17
N PRO A 304 -13.86 13.77 -7.43
CA PRO A 304 -12.51 13.44 -7.79
C PRO A 304 -11.49 14.29 -7.01
N ASN A 305 -10.56 13.66 -6.33
CA ASN A 305 -9.49 14.37 -5.63
C ASN A 305 -8.41 14.89 -6.62
N GLY A 306 -7.78 16.02 -6.27
CA GLY A 306 -6.57 16.52 -6.92
C GLY A 306 -6.63 18.02 -7.26
N ASN A 307 -5.46 18.64 -7.40
CA ASN A 307 -5.35 20.00 -7.91
C ASN A 307 -5.38 19.95 -9.46
N PRO A 308 -6.34 20.61 -10.14
CA PRO A 308 -6.34 20.67 -11.60
C PRO A 308 -5.03 21.23 -12.21
N GLY A 309 -4.32 22.10 -11.48
CA GLY A 309 -3.02 22.64 -11.90
C GLY A 309 -1.86 21.66 -11.83
N GLU A 310 -1.99 20.57 -11.06
CA GLU A 310 -0.99 19.52 -10.88
C GLU A 310 -1.49 18.16 -11.40
N TRP A 311 -2.61 18.17 -12.13
CA TRP A 311 -3.27 16.96 -12.56
C TRP A 311 -2.38 16.17 -13.52
N SER A 312 -2.26 14.86 -13.26
CA SER A 312 -1.53 13.93 -14.10
C SER A 312 -2.44 12.77 -14.53
N PRO A 313 -2.45 12.42 -15.83
CA PRO A 313 -3.03 11.19 -16.36
C PRO A 313 -2.64 9.91 -15.61
N SER A 314 -1.44 9.86 -15.04
CA SER A 314 -0.85 8.65 -14.44
C SER A 314 -1.61 8.06 -13.26
N HIS A 315 -2.55 8.82 -12.67
CA HIS A 315 -3.38 8.36 -11.57
C HIS A 315 -4.66 7.64 -12.03
N MET A 316 -5.03 7.77 -13.30
CA MET A 316 -6.25 7.19 -13.86
C MET A 316 -6.02 5.75 -14.33
N ALA A 317 -7.07 4.93 -14.24
CA ALA A 317 -7.09 3.59 -14.83
C ALA A 317 -7.31 3.63 -16.36
N SER A 318 -8.02 4.64 -16.87
CA SER A 318 -8.24 4.83 -18.30
C SER A 318 -8.16 6.30 -18.67
N MET A 319 -7.58 6.57 -19.85
CA MET A 319 -7.59 7.90 -20.48
C MET A 319 -8.77 8.07 -21.45
N ALA A 320 -9.52 7.00 -21.71
CA ALA A 320 -10.73 6.97 -22.50
C ALA A 320 -11.96 6.86 -21.59
N HIS A 321 -13.00 6.16 -22.05
CA HIS A 321 -14.25 5.93 -21.35
C HIS A 321 -14.35 4.49 -20.83
N TYR A 322 -13.23 3.95 -20.33
CA TYR A 322 -13.16 2.59 -19.75
C TYR A 322 -13.62 1.48 -20.70
N GLU A 323 -13.46 1.72 -22.01
CA GLU A 323 -13.97 0.87 -23.08
C GLU A 323 -13.25 -0.48 -23.19
N ASN A 324 -12.13 -0.66 -22.48
CA ASN A 324 -11.43 -1.94 -22.36
C ASN A 324 -11.77 -2.69 -21.06
N GLY A 325 -12.78 -2.22 -20.31
CA GLY A 325 -13.17 -2.82 -19.03
C GLY A 325 -12.21 -2.48 -17.89
N GLU A 326 -11.43 -1.41 -18.01
CA GLU A 326 -10.57 -0.96 -16.92
C GLU A 326 -11.42 -0.59 -15.67
N HIS A 327 -10.81 -0.64 -14.49
CA HIS A 327 -11.47 -0.25 -13.25
C HIS A 327 -10.48 0.41 -12.30
N GLU A 328 -10.84 1.52 -11.66
CA GLU A 328 -9.91 2.26 -10.78
C GLU A 328 -9.32 1.41 -9.65
N TYR A 329 -10.12 0.53 -9.05
CA TYR A 329 -9.64 -0.39 -8.01
C TYR A 329 -8.88 -1.63 -8.52
N VAL A 330 -8.72 -1.82 -9.83
CA VAL A 330 -7.97 -2.97 -10.37
C VAL A 330 -6.79 -2.51 -11.22
N ASP A 331 -6.96 -1.46 -12.00
CA ASP A 331 -5.98 -0.97 -12.97
C ASP A 331 -5.39 0.39 -12.58
N GLY A 332 -6.02 1.12 -11.66
CA GLY A 332 -5.57 2.44 -11.22
C GLY A 332 -4.30 2.43 -10.35
N ASN A 333 -3.80 3.62 -10.00
CA ASN A 333 -2.57 3.81 -9.22
C ASN A 333 -2.78 4.53 -7.89
N LEU A 334 -4.03 4.79 -7.50
CA LEU A 334 -4.33 5.48 -6.25
C LEU A 334 -4.11 4.57 -5.04
N PRO A 335 -3.61 5.07 -3.89
CA PRO A 335 -3.47 4.28 -2.66
C PRO A 335 -4.78 3.61 -2.21
N LEU A 336 -5.91 4.27 -2.48
CA LEU A 336 -7.26 3.77 -2.23
C LEU A 336 -7.54 2.41 -2.88
N LYS A 337 -6.93 2.14 -4.04
CA LYS A 337 -7.12 0.93 -4.85
C LYS A 337 -6.94 -0.34 -4.02
N GLY A 338 -5.82 -0.47 -3.33
CA GLY A 338 -5.48 -1.70 -2.61
C GLY A 338 -6.50 -2.02 -1.52
N VAL A 339 -6.89 -1.01 -0.76
CA VAL A 339 -7.84 -1.17 0.35
C VAL A 339 -9.24 -1.50 -0.17
N MET A 340 -9.73 -0.78 -1.18
CA MET A 340 -11.07 -1.04 -1.74
C MET A 340 -11.15 -2.37 -2.49
N ARG A 341 -10.10 -2.75 -3.23
CA ARG A 341 -10.01 -4.06 -3.86
C ARG A 341 -10.07 -5.17 -2.81
N HIS A 342 -9.30 -5.05 -1.73
CA HIS A 342 -9.36 -6.02 -0.63
C HIS A 342 -10.75 -6.06 0.01
N PHE A 343 -11.34 -4.90 0.32
CA PHE A 343 -12.69 -4.80 0.87
C PHE A 343 -13.70 -5.57 0.01
N LEU A 344 -13.81 -5.24 -1.28
CA LEU A 344 -14.79 -5.85 -2.18
C LEU A 344 -14.59 -7.35 -2.32
N ARG A 345 -13.34 -7.81 -2.51
CA ARG A 345 -13.03 -9.24 -2.64
C ARG A 345 -13.39 -10.01 -1.38
N THR A 346 -13.05 -9.49 -0.21
CA THR A 346 -13.34 -10.13 1.07
C THR A 346 -14.84 -10.16 1.36
N THR A 347 -15.56 -9.04 1.20
CA THR A 347 -16.97 -8.95 1.59
C THR A 347 -17.89 -9.70 0.64
N LEU A 348 -17.59 -9.68 -0.67
CA LEU A 348 -18.42 -10.32 -1.69
C LEU A 348 -17.92 -11.72 -2.08
N GLY A 349 -16.67 -12.07 -1.77
CA GLY A 349 -16.07 -13.34 -2.22
C GLY A 349 -15.80 -13.37 -3.73
N ILE A 350 -15.44 -12.23 -4.31
CA ILE A 350 -15.26 -12.04 -5.76
C ILE A 350 -13.80 -11.88 -6.16
N ASP A 351 -13.50 -12.07 -7.44
CA ASP A 351 -12.21 -11.81 -8.05
C ASP A 351 -12.11 -10.41 -8.69
N ASP A 352 -11.00 -10.12 -9.36
CA ASP A 352 -10.74 -8.83 -10.00
C ASP A 352 -11.63 -8.54 -11.22
N ASP A 353 -11.96 -9.57 -12.00
CA ASP A 353 -12.79 -9.41 -13.19
C ASP A 353 -14.24 -9.14 -12.80
N GLU A 354 -14.66 -9.68 -11.66
CA GLU A 354 -15.92 -9.34 -11.01
C GLU A 354 -15.89 -7.95 -10.38
N VAL A 355 -14.80 -7.53 -9.73
CA VAL A 355 -14.63 -6.14 -9.24
C VAL A 355 -14.77 -5.14 -10.40
N ARG A 356 -14.23 -5.45 -11.59
CA ARG A 356 -14.38 -4.59 -12.79
C ARG A 356 -15.83 -4.36 -13.20
N ARG A 357 -16.77 -5.21 -12.76
CA ARG A 357 -18.21 -5.11 -13.06
C ARG A 357 -19.00 -4.28 -12.05
N ILE A 358 -18.35 -3.69 -11.06
CA ILE A 358 -18.98 -2.81 -10.07
C ILE A 358 -18.86 -1.36 -10.57
N PRO A 359 -19.95 -0.69 -10.97
CA PRO A 359 -19.89 0.69 -11.42
C PRO A 359 -19.42 1.63 -10.32
N LYS A 360 -18.49 2.52 -10.66
CA LYS A 360 -17.96 3.55 -9.78
C LYS A 360 -18.01 4.93 -10.43
N THR A 361 -18.54 5.90 -9.69
CA THR A 361 -18.56 7.33 -10.05
C THR A 361 -18.51 8.21 -8.79
N HIS A 362 -18.72 9.51 -8.95
CA HIS A 362 -18.77 10.51 -7.88
C HIS A 362 -20.10 11.25 -7.88
N LEU A 363 -20.49 11.78 -6.71
CA LEU A 363 -21.69 12.62 -6.56
C LEU A 363 -21.51 14.03 -7.14
N VAL A 364 -20.27 14.41 -7.37
CA VAL A 364 -19.83 15.68 -7.95
C VAL A 364 -18.69 15.36 -8.90
N PHE A 365 -18.76 15.84 -10.14
CA PHE A 365 -17.74 15.51 -11.14
C PHE A 365 -16.56 16.47 -11.15
N ARG A 366 -16.68 17.66 -10.56
CA ARG A 366 -15.60 18.65 -10.52
C ARG A 366 -14.50 18.23 -9.55
N ARG A 367 -13.24 18.39 -9.98
CA ARG A 367 -12.05 17.97 -9.23
C ARG A 367 -11.62 19.02 -8.21
N ALA A 368 -11.32 18.62 -6.98
CA ALA A 368 -10.80 19.53 -5.95
C ALA A 368 -9.81 18.83 -5.01
N THR A 369 -8.95 19.60 -4.35
CA THR A 369 -8.05 19.07 -3.32
C THR A 369 -8.76 18.83 -1.99
N THR A 370 -9.65 19.74 -1.61
CA THR A 370 -10.38 19.74 -0.34
C THR A 370 -11.69 20.51 -0.47
N ASP A 371 -12.65 20.24 0.42
CA ASP A 371 -13.91 21.00 0.52
C ASP A 371 -13.67 22.50 0.67
N THR A 372 -12.71 22.88 1.52
CA THR A 372 -12.37 24.28 1.83
C THR A 372 -11.78 25.04 0.66
N ARG A 373 -11.20 24.33 -0.32
CA ARG A 373 -10.61 24.94 -1.52
C ARG A 373 -11.49 24.74 -2.75
N PHE A 374 -12.62 24.05 -2.63
CA PHE A 374 -13.46 23.68 -3.77
C PHE A 374 -13.87 24.91 -4.58
N GLU A 375 -14.45 25.93 -3.91
CA GLU A 375 -14.91 27.15 -4.56
C GLU A 375 -13.78 27.96 -5.17
N ALA A 376 -12.64 28.06 -4.47
CA ALA A 376 -11.46 28.73 -4.99
C ALA A 376 -10.89 28.04 -6.24
N CYS A 377 -10.94 26.70 -6.30
CA CYS A 377 -10.44 25.93 -7.44
C CYS A 377 -11.41 25.90 -8.63
N GLN A 378 -12.72 25.90 -8.37
CA GLN A 378 -13.74 25.61 -9.38
C GLN A 378 -14.58 26.84 -9.78
N GLY A 379 -14.49 27.95 -9.04
CA GLY A 379 -15.29 29.15 -9.27
C GLY A 379 -16.78 29.00 -8.94
N ILE A 380 -17.18 27.86 -8.35
CA ILE A 380 -18.55 27.59 -7.90
C ILE A 380 -18.53 26.87 -6.55
N SER A 381 -19.57 27.04 -5.74
CA SER A 381 -19.70 26.33 -4.47
C SER A 381 -19.89 24.82 -4.70
N LEU A 382 -19.50 24.01 -3.71
CA LEU A 382 -19.72 22.57 -3.74
C LEU A 382 -21.22 22.22 -3.88
N THR A 383 -22.11 22.97 -3.22
CA THR A 383 -23.56 22.79 -3.38
C THR A 383 -24.03 23.05 -4.81
N ALA A 384 -23.48 24.06 -5.50
CA ALA A 384 -23.79 24.30 -6.91
C ALA A 384 -23.28 23.16 -7.80
N ALA A 385 -22.06 22.68 -7.55
CA ALA A 385 -21.47 21.56 -8.29
C ALA A 385 -22.26 20.24 -8.09
N VAL A 386 -22.79 19.99 -6.89
CA VAL A 386 -23.68 18.85 -6.63
C VAL A 386 -24.97 18.97 -7.45
N ARG A 387 -25.59 20.16 -7.49
CA ARG A 387 -26.80 20.38 -8.31
C ARG A 387 -26.51 20.22 -9.80
N GLU A 388 -25.35 20.65 -10.25
CA GLU A 388 -24.87 20.48 -11.63
C GLU A 388 -24.72 18.99 -12.01
N ALA A 389 -24.12 18.18 -11.13
CA ALA A 389 -23.87 16.75 -11.39
C ALA A 389 -25.12 15.85 -11.21
N ARG A 390 -26.05 16.26 -10.33
CA ARG A 390 -27.21 15.47 -9.92
C ARG A 390 -27.98 14.77 -11.05
N PRO A 391 -28.46 15.45 -12.13
CA PRO A 391 -29.27 14.78 -13.14
C PRO A 391 -28.52 13.63 -13.83
N PHE A 392 -27.20 13.76 -14.00
CA PHE A 392 -26.36 12.72 -14.59
C PHE A 392 -26.16 11.54 -13.63
N VAL A 393 -25.95 11.83 -12.34
CA VAL A 393 -25.81 10.79 -11.31
C VAL A 393 -27.12 10.01 -11.14
N GLU A 394 -28.28 10.68 -11.16
CA GLU A 394 -29.59 10.02 -11.11
C GLU A 394 -29.79 9.08 -12.31
N GLU A 395 -29.41 9.52 -13.51
CA GLU A 395 -29.45 8.71 -14.74
C GLU A 395 -28.50 7.50 -14.67
N MET A 396 -27.30 7.68 -14.13
CA MET A 396 -26.36 6.58 -13.90
C MET A 396 -26.90 5.57 -12.88
N ILE A 397 -27.43 6.03 -11.74
CA ILE A 397 -28.02 5.16 -10.72
C ILE A 397 -29.19 4.38 -11.32
N ALA A 398 -30.07 5.04 -12.09
CA ALA A 398 -31.20 4.40 -12.76
C ALA A 398 -30.73 3.34 -13.77
N ARG A 399 -29.66 3.62 -14.54
CA ARG A 399 -29.08 2.65 -15.48
C ARG A 399 -28.46 1.44 -14.77
N VAL A 400 -27.74 1.65 -13.67
CA VAL A 400 -27.10 0.58 -12.90
C VAL A 400 -28.17 -0.25 -12.17
N SER A 401 -29.22 0.41 -11.67
CA SER A 401 -30.30 -0.16 -10.85
C SER A 401 -29.77 -1.01 -9.66
N PRO A 402 -28.88 -0.45 -8.81
CA PRO A 402 -28.24 -1.21 -7.75
C PRO A 402 -29.20 -1.60 -6.62
N ARG A 403 -28.91 -2.74 -5.98
CA ARG A 403 -29.50 -3.16 -4.70
C ARG A 403 -28.70 -2.65 -3.50
N ILE A 404 -27.40 -2.40 -3.71
CA ILE A 404 -26.46 -1.85 -2.72
C ILE A 404 -25.74 -0.65 -3.31
N ILE A 405 -25.70 0.46 -2.57
CA ILE A 405 -24.86 1.62 -2.86
C ILE A 405 -23.85 1.80 -1.73
N ILE A 406 -22.56 1.72 -2.05
CA ILE A 406 -21.47 2.02 -1.12
C ILE A 406 -21.06 3.49 -1.31
N LEU A 407 -21.13 4.27 -0.24
CA LEU A 407 -20.72 5.67 -0.20
C LEU A 407 -19.31 5.77 0.40
N GLU A 408 -18.34 6.13 -0.45
CA GLU A 408 -16.94 6.20 -0.07
C GLU A 408 -16.65 7.50 0.69
N GLY A 409 -16.56 7.42 2.01
CA GLY A 409 -16.33 8.53 2.91
C GLY A 409 -17.61 9.18 3.45
N ARG A 410 -17.51 9.77 4.64
CA ARG A 410 -18.62 10.49 5.30
C ARG A 410 -19.23 11.57 4.42
N ARG A 411 -18.40 12.27 3.65
CA ARG A 411 -18.86 13.37 2.79
C ARG A 411 -19.84 12.89 1.72
N SER A 412 -19.62 11.70 1.16
CA SER A 412 -20.51 11.09 0.19
C SER A 412 -21.89 10.83 0.79
N LEU A 413 -21.96 10.35 2.04
CA LEU A 413 -23.21 10.19 2.77
C LEU A 413 -23.92 11.52 3.05
N ASP A 414 -23.18 12.54 3.48
CA ASP A 414 -23.72 13.87 3.78
C ASP A 414 -24.32 14.55 2.53
N ILE A 415 -23.76 14.29 1.35
CA ILE A 415 -24.27 14.76 0.05
C ILE A 415 -25.44 13.89 -0.41
N PHE A 416 -25.29 12.56 -0.39
CA PHE A 416 -26.25 11.62 -0.96
C PHE A 416 -27.61 11.71 -0.27
N ARG A 417 -27.61 11.63 1.07
CA ARG A 417 -28.83 11.51 1.86
C ARG A 417 -29.87 12.62 1.56
N PRO A 418 -29.56 13.93 1.72
CA PRO A 418 -30.57 14.97 1.54
C PRO A 418 -31.06 15.14 0.11
N LEU A 419 -30.36 14.60 -0.89
CA LEU A 419 -30.65 14.86 -2.31
C LEU A 419 -31.31 13.68 -3.02
N TYR A 420 -30.87 12.47 -2.71
CA TYR A 420 -31.32 11.25 -3.37
C TYR A 420 -32.30 10.44 -2.51
N CYS A 421 -32.44 10.78 -1.21
CA CYS A 421 -33.34 10.09 -0.27
C CYS A 421 -34.13 11.08 0.62
N PRO A 422 -34.84 12.09 0.06
CA PRO A 422 -35.54 13.11 0.85
C PRO A 422 -36.68 12.55 1.71
N ASP A 423 -37.33 11.46 1.28
CA ASP A 423 -38.60 10.98 1.85
C ASP A 423 -38.45 9.91 2.94
N GLY A 424 -37.25 9.43 3.25
CA GLY A 424 -37.16 8.30 4.16
C GLY A 424 -35.76 7.92 4.57
N PHE A 425 -35.48 8.14 5.86
CA PHE A 425 -34.40 7.49 6.58
C PHE A 425 -34.99 6.34 7.38
N THR A 426 -34.57 5.10 7.11
CA THR A 426 -34.70 4.06 8.13
C THR A 426 -33.57 4.23 9.13
N LYS A 427 -33.84 3.86 10.39
CA LYS A 427 -32.76 3.74 11.38
C LYS A 427 -31.68 2.80 10.82
N PRO A 428 -30.40 3.01 11.19
CA PRO A 428 -29.34 2.09 10.80
C PRO A 428 -29.76 0.65 11.09
N THR A 429 -29.49 -0.25 10.16
CA THR A 429 -29.87 -1.66 10.30
C THR A 429 -28.95 -2.41 11.27
N GLU A 430 -27.77 -1.86 11.54
CA GLU A 430 -26.80 -2.34 12.53
C GLU A 430 -26.17 -1.17 13.31
N GLU A 431 -25.59 -1.48 14.48
CA GLU A 431 -24.80 -0.52 15.25
C GLU A 431 -23.58 -0.04 14.44
N PRO A 432 -23.28 1.27 14.44
CA PRO A 432 -22.18 1.80 13.66
C PRO A 432 -20.84 1.38 14.24
N ILE A 433 -19.94 0.92 13.37
CA ILE A 433 -18.55 0.69 13.75
C ILE A 433 -17.84 2.04 13.74
N LYS A 434 -17.37 2.43 14.92
CA LYS A 434 -16.58 3.65 15.13
C LYS A 434 -15.12 3.27 15.20
N ALA A 435 -14.27 4.05 14.53
CA ALA A 435 -12.84 3.95 14.70
C ALA A 435 -12.31 5.21 15.40
N LEU A 436 -11.35 5.01 16.29
CA LEU A 436 -10.61 6.10 16.88
C LEU A 436 -9.47 6.46 15.92
N LEU A 437 -9.51 7.67 15.34
CA LEU A 437 -8.34 8.20 14.63
C LEU A 437 -7.28 8.64 15.66
N THR A 438 -6.60 7.66 16.26
CA THR A 438 -5.53 7.85 17.23
C THR A 438 -4.18 8.00 16.52
N GLY A 439 -3.99 9.13 15.83
CA GLY A 439 -2.69 9.78 15.80
C GLY A 439 -1.78 9.68 14.56
N LYS A 440 -0.76 10.56 14.65
CA LYS A 440 0.52 10.69 13.91
C LYS A 440 0.47 10.52 12.38
N GLY A 441 0.14 11.60 11.67
CA GLY A 441 0.41 11.71 10.23
C GLY A 441 -0.45 12.76 9.52
N SER A 442 -1.65 13.03 10.02
CA SER A 442 -2.43 14.23 9.71
C SER A 442 -2.19 15.26 10.81
N ALA A 443 -2.22 16.55 10.47
CA ALA A 443 -2.13 17.64 11.44
C ALA A 443 -3.01 17.31 12.66
N LYS A 444 -2.46 17.45 13.89
CA LYS A 444 -3.17 17.19 15.14
C LYS A 444 -4.61 17.73 14.98
N PRO A 445 -5.66 16.89 15.11
CA PRO A 445 -7.01 17.38 15.01
C PRO A 445 -7.17 18.53 16.00
N THR A 446 -7.75 19.63 15.52
CA THR A 446 -8.02 20.83 16.33
C THR A 446 -8.85 20.44 17.55
N GLU A 447 -8.81 21.26 18.59
CA GLU A 447 -9.56 21.00 19.81
C GLU A 447 -11.08 20.87 19.54
N GLU A 448 -11.59 21.62 18.57
CA GLU A 448 -12.96 21.52 18.06
C GLU A 448 -13.23 20.19 17.33
N GLN A 449 -12.30 19.72 16.50
CA GLN A 449 -12.37 18.39 15.88
C GLN A 449 -12.31 17.29 16.94
N ARG A 450 -11.50 17.45 18.00
CA ARG A 450 -11.45 16.51 19.14
C ARG A 450 -12.74 16.52 19.93
N ALA A 451 -13.35 17.68 20.20
CA ALA A 451 -14.65 17.75 20.87
C ALA A 451 -15.77 17.06 20.04
N LEU A 452 -15.78 17.28 18.72
CA LEU A 452 -16.71 16.61 17.80
C LEU A 452 -16.46 15.10 17.64
N THR A 453 -15.23 14.63 17.86
CA THR A 453 -14.83 13.22 17.68
C THR A 453 -14.82 12.42 18.98
N ASN A 454 -14.57 13.05 20.13
CA ASN A 454 -14.55 12.42 21.45
C ASN A 454 -15.96 12.01 21.91
N GLU A 455 -17.03 12.67 21.45
CA GLU A 455 -18.40 12.24 21.76
C GLU A 455 -18.99 11.27 20.72
N ARG A 456 -18.45 11.18 19.50
CA ARG A 456 -19.13 10.50 18.38
C ARG A 456 -18.32 9.45 17.62
N GLY A 457 -16.99 9.43 17.75
CA GLY A 457 -16.11 8.58 16.93
C GLY A 457 -16.21 8.89 15.43
N PHE A 458 -15.23 8.47 14.63
CA PHE A 458 -15.41 8.47 13.18
C PHE A 458 -16.15 7.20 12.79
N ILE A 459 -17.25 7.35 12.07
CA ILE A 459 -18.03 6.20 11.57
C ILE A 459 -17.22 5.56 10.42
N ALA A 460 -16.67 4.38 10.69
CA ALA A 460 -15.94 3.57 9.72
C ALA A 460 -16.90 2.73 8.86
N PHE A 461 -18.05 2.34 9.42
CA PHE A 461 -19.07 1.58 8.70
C PHE A 461 -20.45 1.83 9.29
N ARG A 462 -21.44 2.07 8.43
CA ARG A 462 -22.85 2.18 8.83
C ARG A 462 -23.82 1.86 7.68
N PRO A 463 -24.63 0.80 7.81
CA PRO A 463 -25.63 0.43 6.82
C PRO A 463 -26.97 1.14 7.09
N TYR A 464 -27.70 1.43 6.02
CA TYR A 464 -29.02 2.04 6.05
C TYR A 464 -29.88 1.44 4.95
N GLU A 465 -31.17 1.25 5.20
CA GLU A 465 -32.13 1.01 4.12
C GLU A 465 -32.76 2.35 3.73
N MET A 466 -32.61 2.77 2.48
CA MET A 466 -33.10 4.08 2.01
C MET A 466 -33.89 3.93 0.72
N THR A 467 -34.98 4.69 0.58
CA THR A 467 -35.67 4.79 -0.71
C THR A 467 -34.96 5.82 -1.57
N VAL A 468 -34.30 5.36 -2.65
CA VAL A 468 -33.57 6.24 -3.58
C VAL A 468 -34.56 6.79 -4.61
N THR A 469 -34.72 8.11 -4.68
CA THR A 469 -35.78 8.77 -5.46
C THR A 469 -35.81 8.33 -6.92
N CYS A 470 -34.67 8.27 -7.60
CA CYS A 470 -34.62 7.89 -9.02
C CYS A 470 -34.90 6.41 -9.28
N LEU A 471 -34.88 5.56 -8.25
CA LEU A 471 -35.21 4.13 -8.35
C LEU A 471 -36.62 3.82 -7.86
N GLY A 472 -37.20 4.66 -7.00
CA GLY A 472 -38.53 4.46 -6.43
C GLY A 472 -38.67 3.21 -5.55
N GLN A 473 -37.54 2.63 -5.11
CA GLN A 473 -37.49 1.41 -4.30
C GLN A 473 -36.44 1.52 -3.18
N PRO A 474 -36.58 0.71 -2.10
CA PRO A 474 -35.54 0.60 -1.07
C PRO A 474 -34.24 0.03 -1.63
N VAL A 475 -33.13 0.61 -1.19
CA VAL A 475 -31.75 0.21 -1.52
C VAL A 475 -30.93 0.20 -0.23
N MET A 476 -30.05 -0.78 -0.09
CA MET A 476 -29.09 -0.81 1.01
C MET A 476 -27.97 0.20 0.74
N VAL A 477 -27.91 1.27 1.54
CA VAL A 477 -26.89 2.31 1.45
C VAL A 477 -25.87 2.09 2.57
N ILE A 478 -24.62 1.86 2.19
CA ILE A 478 -23.52 1.63 3.13
C ILE A 478 -22.66 2.89 3.18
N GLY A 479 -22.68 3.59 4.32
CA GLY A 479 -21.72 4.64 4.62
C GLY A 479 -20.40 4.03 5.07
N LEU A 480 -19.37 4.09 4.21
CA LEU A 480 -18.05 3.57 4.50
C LEU A 480 -17.12 4.75 4.85
N GLY A 481 -16.39 4.66 5.96
CA GLY A 481 -15.29 5.58 6.25
C GLY A 481 -14.28 5.56 5.11
N HIS A 482 -13.71 6.70 4.73
CA HIS A 482 -12.87 6.76 3.52
C HIS A 482 -11.68 5.78 3.63
N PRO A 483 -11.60 4.74 2.79
CA PRO A 483 -10.77 3.55 3.06
C PRO A 483 -9.27 3.86 3.20
N VAL A 484 -8.76 4.91 2.55
CA VAL A 484 -7.38 5.38 2.74
C VAL A 484 -7.04 5.66 4.21
N TYR A 485 -8.00 6.15 5.02
CA TYR A 485 -7.76 6.46 6.43
C TYR A 485 -8.09 5.29 7.36
N PHE A 486 -9.12 4.50 7.03
CA PHE A 486 -9.64 3.46 7.92
C PHE A 486 -9.09 2.06 7.62
N GLY A 487 -8.68 1.78 6.39
CA GLY A 487 -8.23 0.45 5.93
C GLY A 487 -7.01 -0.13 6.64
N ARG A 488 -6.32 0.68 7.44
CA ARG A 488 -5.11 0.31 8.20
C ARG A 488 -5.36 0.27 9.71
N LEU A 489 -6.57 0.61 10.16
CA LEU A 489 -6.93 0.65 11.56
C LEU A 489 -7.38 -0.73 12.04
N PRO A 490 -7.13 -1.11 13.31
CA PRO A 490 -7.57 -2.40 13.86
C PRO A 490 -9.06 -2.67 13.67
N GLU A 491 -9.90 -1.63 13.73
CA GLU A 491 -11.35 -1.72 13.57
C GLU A 491 -11.78 -2.10 12.14
N TRP A 492 -10.89 -2.04 11.15
CA TRP A 492 -11.20 -2.39 9.77
C TRP A 492 -11.63 -3.85 9.61
N GLN A 493 -11.09 -4.76 10.43
CA GLN A 493 -11.52 -6.16 10.42
C GLN A 493 -13.02 -6.28 10.76
N GLY A 494 -13.48 -5.54 11.78
CA GLY A 494 -14.91 -5.48 12.11
C GLY A 494 -15.74 -4.86 10.98
N VAL A 495 -15.19 -3.88 10.25
CA VAL A 495 -15.83 -3.32 9.05
C VAL A 495 -16.01 -4.38 7.96
N LEU A 496 -15.00 -5.21 7.70
CA LEU A 496 -15.09 -6.30 6.72
C LEU A 496 -16.16 -7.31 7.10
N GLU A 497 -16.19 -7.75 8.35
CA GLU A 497 -17.16 -8.73 8.86
C GLU A 497 -18.60 -8.20 8.78
N ALA A 498 -18.83 -6.96 9.22
CA ALA A 498 -20.15 -6.34 9.17
C ALA A 498 -20.61 -6.09 7.72
N ALA A 499 -19.70 -5.61 6.85
CA ALA A 499 -19.99 -5.42 5.44
C ALA A 499 -20.31 -6.76 4.75
N GLN A 500 -19.55 -7.82 5.02
CA GLN A 500 -19.81 -9.15 4.49
C GLN A 500 -21.21 -9.64 4.87
N ARG A 501 -21.59 -9.53 6.15
CA ARG A 501 -22.93 -9.92 6.62
C ARG A 501 -24.04 -9.13 5.94
N VAL A 502 -23.95 -7.79 5.94
CA VAL A 502 -24.97 -6.91 5.36
C VAL A 502 -25.09 -7.13 3.85
N MET A 503 -23.97 -7.15 3.12
CA MET A 503 -23.97 -7.27 1.67
C MET A 503 -24.46 -8.65 1.23
N ARG A 504 -24.00 -9.73 1.86
CA ARG A 504 -24.46 -11.09 1.53
C ARG A 504 -25.92 -11.30 1.87
N GLY A 505 -26.37 -10.82 3.04
CA GLY A 505 -27.78 -10.85 3.43
C GLY A 505 -28.67 -10.10 2.43
N THR A 506 -28.25 -8.91 2.00
CA THR A 506 -28.98 -8.13 1.00
C THR A 506 -29.02 -8.83 -0.35
N LEU A 507 -27.91 -9.45 -0.78
CA LEU A 507 -27.81 -10.13 -2.07
C LEU A 507 -28.38 -11.56 -2.08
N ASN A 508 -28.81 -12.09 -0.92
CA ASN A 508 -29.20 -13.48 -0.72
C ASN A 508 -28.09 -14.48 -1.08
N ILE A 509 -26.84 -14.15 -0.74
CA ILE A 509 -25.68 -15.03 -0.92
C ILE A 509 -25.65 -16.01 0.27
N VAL A 510 -25.88 -17.30 0.00
CA VAL A 510 -25.88 -18.37 1.03
C VAL A 510 -24.44 -18.71 1.43
N GLU A 511 -24.16 -18.83 2.74
CA GLU A 511 -22.86 -19.27 3.27
C GLU A 511 -22.56 -20.71 2.83
N ARG A 512 -21.33 -20.96 2.35
CA ARG A 512 -20.82 -22.30 2.01
C ARG A 512 -20.11 -22.91 3.19
#